data_AF-A0A0K2JH35-F1
#
_entry.id   AF-A0A0K2JH35-F1
#
_cell.length_a   1.000
_cell.length_b   1.000
_cell.length_c   1.000
_cell.angle_alpha   90.00
_cell.angle_beta   90.00
_cell.angle_gamma   90.00
#
_symmetry.space_group_name_H-M   'P 1'
#
loop_
_entity.id
_entity.type
_entity.pdbx_description
1 polymer ?
#
loop_
_entity_poly.entity_id
_entity_poly.type
_entity_poly.pdbx_seq_one_letter_code
_entity_poly.pdbx_strand_id
1 'polypeptide(L)'
;MKKILSFLGVIGLTATSTTSLVACNKTHEYTPEELAQLKQENKINTTNKNIKDNLEWIAAQEKPFNSQGDYKYYIIVWKGAKKDNWTIKKYKNIGYTENNTINGIISYTKIDKSYSGAFLYRNEFDLAANKTREYATWIEDDGTFFKAVYRWNLDTKEPDLIIDDNGNIKVNGE
;
A
#
# COMPACT_ATOMS: atom_id res chain seq x y z
N MET A 1 -6.25 35.42 -29.98
CA MET A 1 -5.68 36.78 -30.01
C MET A 1 -5.15 37.13 -28.62
N LYS A 2 -4.00 37.79 -28.60
CA LYS A 2 -3.06 38.02 -27.50
C LYS A 2 -3.64 38.83 -26.33
N LYS A 3 -3.22 38.55 -25.10
CA LYS A 3 -2.55 39.52 -24.21
C LYS A 3 -1.52 38.80 -23.32
N ILE A 4 -0.26 39.14 -23.57
CA ILE A 4 0.91 38.86 -22.72
C ILE A 4 0.89 39.88 -21.59
N LEU A 5 1.09 39.43 -20.35
CA LEU A 5 1.58 40.30 -19.29
C LEU A 5 2.78 39.63 -18.63
N SER A 6 3.95 40.12 -19.03
CA SER A 6 5.25 39.85 -18.43
C SER A 6 5.36 40.58 -17.10
N PHE A 7 5.72 39.86 -16.03
CA PHE A 7 6.46 40.45 -14.92
C PHE A 7 7.73 39.63 -14.70
N LEU A 8 8.84 40.20 -15.15
CA LEU A 8 10.20 39.83 -14.79
C LEU A 8 10.60 40.62 -13.54
N GLY A 9 11.32 39.96 -12.64
CA GLY A 9 12.03 40.54 -11.48
C GLY A 9 11.35 40.19 -10.17
N VAL A 10 11.91 39.34 -9.29
CA VAL A 10 13.30 39.28 -8.82
C VAL A 10 13.68 37.82 -8.55
N ILE A 11 14.80 37.36 -9.12
CA ILE A 11 15.45 36.10 -8.70
C ILE A 11 16.17 36.39 -7.39
N GLY A 12 15.48 36.19 -6.28
CA GLY A 12 16.10 36.03 -4.97
C GLY A 12 16.52 34.58 -4.81
N LEU A 13 17.75 34.25 -5.21
CA LEU A 13 18.34 32.95 -4.95
C LEU A 13 18.78 32.90 -3.48
N THR A 14 17.88 32.54 -2.58
CA THR A 14 18.26 31.98 -1.28
C THR A 14 18.15 30.47 -1.37
N ALA A 15 19.23 29.86 -1.85
CA ALA A 15 19.49 28.45 -1.64
C ALA A 15 19.87 28.26 -0.16
N THR A 16 18.89 28.21 0.73
CA THR A 16 19.06 27.50 1.99
C THR A 16 18.66 26.06 1.71
N SER A 17 19.63 25.28 1.24
CA SER A 17 19.55 23.83 1.37
C SER A 17 19.58 23.51 2.85
N THR A 18 18.42 23.51 3.50
CA THR A 18 18.23 22.66 4.67
C THR A 18 18.33 21.24 4.13
N THR A 19 19.56 20.74 4.08
CA THR A 19 19.82 19.31 4.02
C THR A 19 19.22 18.76 5.30
N SER A 20 17.94 18.40 5.24
CA SER A 20 17.32 17.63 6.29
C SER A 20 17.99 16.27 6.22
N LEU A 21 19.00 16.11 7.05
CA LEU A 21 19.52 14.82 7.48
C LEU A 21 18.40 14.16 8.29
N VAL A 22 17.32 13.74 7.61
CA VAL A 22 16.36 12.82 8.21
C VAL A 22 17.07 11.49 8.26
N ALA A 23 17.69 11.24 9.42
CA ALA A 23 18.14 9.92 9.84
C ALA A 23 17.04 8.89 9.52
N CYS A 24 17.45 7.70 9.08
CA CYS A 24 16.59 6.57 8.75
C CYS A 24 15.72 6.11 9.94
N ASN A 25 14.63 6.82 10.19
CA ASN A 25 13.51 6.44 11.04
C ASN A 25 12.27 7.10 10.42
N LYS A 26 11.74 6.55 9.33
CA LYS A 26 10.54 7.09 8.69
C LYS A 26 9.36 6.14 8.91
N THR A 27 8.74 6.25 10.07
CA THR A 27 7.28 6.16 10.10
C THR A 27 6.79 7.56 9.73
N HIS A 28 6.58 7.80 8.43
CA HIS A 28 6.13 9.11 7.97
C HIS A 28 4.64 9.23 8.31
N GLU A 29 4.32 9.99 9.35
CA GLU A 29 2.94 10.34 9.67
C GLU A 29 2.52 11.53 8.82
N TYR A 30 1.76 11.26 7.74
CA TYR A 30 1.07 12.25 6.94
C TYR A 30 0.05 13.00 7.79
N THR A 31 0.00 14.31 7.61
CA THR A 31 -1.14 15.12 8.07
C THR A 31 -2.43 14.67 7.37
N PRO A 32 -3.61 14.99 7.91
CA PRO A 32 -4.88 14.64 7.26
C PRO A 32 -5.02 15.19 5.83
N GLU A 33 -4.45 16.36 5.55
CA GLU A 33 -4.48 16.97 4.21
C GLU A 33 -3.57 16.21 3.23
N GLU A 34 -2.34 15.90 3.63
CA GLU A 34 -1.41 15.10 2.82
C GLU A 34 -1.97 13.69 2.56
N LEU A 35 -2.54 13.05 3.57
CA LEU A 35 -3.17 11.74 3.42
C LEU A 35 -4.34 11.79 2.44
N ALA A 36 -5.18 12.82 2.52
CA ALA A 36 -6.30 13.01 1.61
C ALA A 36 -5.81 13.20 0.16
N GLN A 37 -4.75 13.98 -0.05
CA GLN A 37 -4.13 14.16 -1.36
C GLN A 37 -3.57 12.84 -1.91
N LEU A 38 -2.79 12.11 -1.10
CA LEU A 38 -2.22 10.81 -1.48
C LEU A 38 -3.29 9.79 -1.81
N LYS A 39 -4.41 9.77 -1.08
CA LYS A 39 -5.55 8.90 -1.41
C LYS A 39 -6.17 9.24 -2.75
N GLN A 40 -6.23 10.51 -3.16
CA GLN A 40 -6.70 10.88 -4.50
C GLN A 40 -5.70 10.46 -5.58
N GLU A 41 -4.40 10.67 -5.35
CA GLU A 41 -3.33 10.32 -6.29
C GLU A 41 -3.22 8.82 -6.52
N ASN A 42 -3.48 8.00 -5.49
CA ASN A 42 -3.42 6.54 -5.57
C ASN A 42 -4.72 5.89 -6.05
N LYS A 43 -5.75 6.66 -6.42
CA LYS A 43 -6.94 6.10 -7.07
C LYS A 43 -6.55 5.44 -8.38
N ILE A 44 -7.06 4.24 -8.61
CA ILE A 44 -6.85 3.57 -9.89
C ILE A 44 -7.54 4.35 -11.01
N ASN A 45 -6.88 4.44 -12.16
CA ASN A 45 -7.48 5.04 -13.34
C ASN A 45 -8.43 4.04 -13.99
N THR A 46 -9.73 4.26 -13.83
CA THR A 46 -10.78 3.38 -14.37
C THR A 46 -12.02 4.20 -14.73
N THR A 47 -12.77 3.72 -15.73
CA THR A 47 -14.09 4.28 -16.06
C THR A 47 -15.20 3.72 -15.17
N ASN A 48 -14.95 2.59 -14.50
CA ASN A 48 -15.86 1.96 -13.58
C ASN A 48 -16.01 2.77 -12.28
N LYS A 49 -17.09 3.56 -12.20
CA LYS A 49 -17.43 4.37 -11.02
C LYS A 49 -17.51 3.56 -9.73
N ASN A 50 -18.04 2.34 -9.78
CA ASN A 50 -18.17 1.51 -8.58
C ASN A 50 -16.81 1.18 -7.98
N ILE A 51 -15.81 0.90 -8.82
CA ILE A 51 -14.45 0.64 -8.36
C ILE A 51 -13.82 1.93 -7.85
N LYS A 52 -13.95 3.03 -8.61
CA LYS A 52 -13.37 4.33 -8.25
C LYS A 52 -13.85 4.87 -6.90
N ASP A 53 -15.11 4.62 -6.56
CA ASP A 53 -15.75 5.15 -5.36
C ASP A 53 -15.55 4.25 -4.13
N ASN A 54 -15.32 2.95 -4.32
CA ASN A 54 -15.30 1.97 -3.22
C ASN A 54 -13.97 1.22 -3.04
N LEU A 55 -13.01 1.36 -3.96
CA LEU A 55 -11.66 0.83 -3.79
C LEU A 55 -10.76 1.90 -3.20
N GLU A 56 -10.48 1.76 -1.91
CA GLU A 56 -9.74 2.75 -1.14
C GLU A 56 -8.28 2.33 -0.99
N TRP A 57 -7.34 3.23 -1.33
CA TRP A 57 -5.93 3.02 -1.01
C TRP A 57 -5.69 3.25 0.49
N ILE A 58 -4.95 2.34 1.11
CA ILE A 58 -4.64 2.36 2.53
C ILE A 58 -3.17 2.74 2.71
N ALA A 59 -2.91 3.86 3.35
CA ALA A 59 -1.55 4.27 3.66
C ALA A 59 -0.93 3.35 4.72
N ALA A 60 0.40 3.23 4.69
CA ALA A 60 1.19 2.52 5.69
C ALA A 60 0.77 2.87 7.13
N GLN A 61 0.65 4.17 7.45
CA GLN A 61 0.29 4.65 8.78
C GLN A 61 -1.09 4.22 9.29
N GLU A 62 -2.03 3.91 8.38
CA GLU A 62 -3.43 3.62 8.74
C GLU A 62 -3.60 2.22 9.32
N LYS A 63 -2.62 1.32 9.08
CA LYS A 63 -2.67 -0.12 9.36
C LYS A 63 -3.86 -0.80 8.65
N PRO A 64 -3.62 -1.78 7.76
CA PRO A 64 -4.67 -2.27 6.90
C PRO A 64 -5.79 -3.02 7.61
N PHE A 65 -5.56 -3.68 8.74
CA PHE A 65 -6.55 -4.63 9.26
C PHE A 65 -7.21 -4.23 10.57
N ASN A 66 -8.52 -4.46 10.64
CA ASN A 66 -9.22 -4.64 11.90
C ASN A 66 -8.90 -6.03 12.47
N SER A 67 -8.46 -6.12 13.74
CA SER A 67 -8.10 -7.37 14.39
C SER A 67 -9.28 -8.33 14.55
N GLN A 68 -10.47 -7.83 14.83
CA GLN A 68 -11.70 -8.63 14.96
C GLN A 68 -12.24 -9.10 13.60
N GLY A 69 -11.77 -8.49 12.51
CA GLY A 69 -12.24 -8.76 11.16
C GLY A 69 -13.33 -7.79 10.75
N ASP A 70 -13.20 -7.26 9.53
CA ASP A 70 -14.18 -6.36 8.90
C ASP A 70 -14.89 -7.03 7.71
N TYR A 71 -14.52 -8.29 7.41
CA TYR A 71 -14.97 -9.08 6.28
C TYR A 71 -14.77 -8.43 4.90
N LYS A 72 -13.97 -7.36 4.83
CA LYS A 72 -13.63 -6.67 3.59
C LYS A 72 -12.54 -7.42 2.83
N TYR A 73 -12.52 -7.23 1.51
CA TYR A 73 -11.43 -7.72 0.68
C TYR A 73 -10.32 -6.67 0.62
N TYR A 74 -9.09 -7.14 0.87
CA TYR A 74 -7.86 -6.39 0.71
C TYR A 74 -7.15 -6.87 -0.54
N ILE A 75 -6.77 -5.92 -1.38
CA ILE A 75 -5.99 -6.14 -2.59
C ILE A 75 -4.58 -5.64 -2.32
N ILE A 76 -3.62 -6.55 -2.34
CA ILE A 76 -2.25 -6.34 -1.90
C ILE A 76 -1.35 -6.51 -3.12
N VAL A 77 -0.65 -5.45 -3.49
CA VAL A 77 0.42 -5.50 -4.50
C VAL A 77 1.72 -5.69 -3.76
N TRP A 78 2.32 -6.87 -3.92
CA TRP A 78 3.54 -7.24 -3.23
C TRP A 78 4.47 -8.03 -4.14
N LYS A 79 5.72 -8.18 -3.73
CA LYS A 79 6.66 -9.13 -4.33
C LYS A 79 7.46 -9.80 -3.22
N GLY A 80 7.97 -10.98 -3.54
CA GLY A 80 8.78 -11.74 -2.59
C GLY A 80 10.18 -11.17 -2.47
N ALA A 81 11.11 -11.64 -3.28
CA ALA A 81 12.45 -11.06 -3.32
C ALA A 81 12.50 -9.81 -4.20
N LYS A 82 13.57 -9.02 -4.06
CA LYS A 82 13.85 -7.88 -4.98
C LYS A 82 13.73 -8.22 -6.47
N LYS A 83 14.09 -9.45 -6.85
CA LYS A 83 14.06 -9.96 -8.24
C LYS A 83 12.72 -10.59 -8.65
N ASP A 84 11.77 -10.71 -7.73
CA ASP A 84 10.45 -11.23 -8.07
C ASP A 84 9.65 -10.15 -8.80
N ASN A 85 8.76 -10.60 -9.68
CA ASN A 85 7.76 -9.72 -10.25
C ASN A 85 6.76 -9.32 -9.17
N TRP A 86 6.19 -8.12 -9.33
CA TRP A 86 5.02 -7.72 -8.57
C TRP A 86 3.88 -8.71 -8.82
N THR A 87 3.10 -8.99 -7.78
CA THR A 87 1.91 -9.83 -7.83
C THR A 87 0.77 -9.14 -7.12
N ILE A 88 -0.45 -9.46 -7.53
CA ILE A 88 -1.67 -9.03 -6.84
C ILE A 88 -2.20 -10.19 -6.02
N LYS A 89 -2.48 -9.93 -4.75
CA LYS A 89 -3.12 -10.90 -3.86
C LYS A 89 -4.39 -10.32 -3.27
N LYS A 90 -5.47 -11.07 -3.39
CA LYS A 90 -6.76 -10.77 -2.76
C LYS A 90 -6.85 -11.56 -1.45
N TYR A 91 -7.20 -10.87 -0.36
CA TYR A 91 -7.32 -11.45 0.98
C TYR A 91 -8.59 -10.94 1.66
N LYS A 92 -9.45 -11.84 2.15
CA LYS A 92 -10.63 -11.45 2.93
C LYS A 92 -10.26 -11.40 4.41
N ASN A 93 -10.43 -10.23 5.05
CA ASN A 93 -10.11 -10.08 6.47
C ASN A 93 -11.25 -10.63 7.35
N ILE A 94 -11.15 -11.89 7.72
CA ILE A 94 -12.11 -12.59 8.59
C ILE A 94 -11.79 -12.48 10.09
N GLY A 95 -10.86 -11.60 10.46
CA GLY A 95 -10.40 -11.46 11.84
C GLY A 95 -9.17 -12.30 12.15
N TYR A 96 -8.49 -11.91 13.21
CA TYR A 96 -7.27 -12.52 13.73
C TYR A 96 -7.68 -13.32 14.95
N THR A 97 -7.62 -14.65 14.87
CA THR A 97 -7.95 -15.50 16.02
C THR A 97 -6.80 -15.49 17.03
N GLU A 98 -7.10 -15.33 18.32
CA GLU A 98 -6.12 -15.27 19.41
C GLU A 98 -5.37 -16.60 19.63
N ASN A 99 -5.92 -17.73 19.15
CA ASN A 99 -5.37 -19.10 19.26
C ASN A 99 -4.08 -19.37 18.46
N ASN A 100 -3.58 -18.32 17.87
CA ASN A 100 -2.62 -18.37 16.80
C ASN A 100 -1.23 -18.07 17.45
N THR A 101 -1.22 -17.67 18.73
CA THR A 101 -0.05 -17.72 19.61
C THR A 101 0.36 -19.17 19.95
N ILE A 102 1.30 -19.77 19.21
CA ILE A 102 1.90 -21.05 19.60
C ILE A 102 3.12 -20.73 20.47
N ASN A 103 3.07 -21.11 21.75
CA ASN A 103 4.18 -20.92 22.71
C ASN A 103 4.67 -19.47 22.87
N GLY A 104 3.77 -18.48 22.84
CA GLY A 104 4.13 -17.06 23.01
C GLY A 104 4.67 -16.37 21.75
N ILE A 105 4.68 -17.06 20.60
CA ILE A 105 5.04 -16.49 19.30
C ILE A 105 3.76 -16.03 18.61
N ILE A 106 3.68 -14.75 18.25
CA ILE A 106 2.60 -14.18 17.44
C ILE A 106 2.45 -15.01 16.15
N SER A 107 1.30 -15.65 15.94
CA SER A 107 0.99 -16.27 14.65
C SER A 107 0.89 -15.23 13.56
N TYR A 108 1.41 -15.61 12.42
CA TYR A 108 1.19 -14.91 11.19
C TYR A 108 0.09 -15.65 10.44
N THR A 109 -1.02 -14.99 10.06
CA THR A 109 -1.95 -15.59 9.09
C THR A 109 -1.28 -15.56 7.74
N LYS A 110 -0.83 -16.71 7.24
CA LYS A 110 -0.21 -16.80 5.92
C LYS A 110 -1.24 -16.52 4.83
N ILE A 111 -0.97 -15.50 4.03
CA ILE A 111 -1.82 -15.07 2.92
C ILE A 111 -1.33 -15.70 1.62
N ASP A 112 -0.02 -15.68 1.39
CA ASP A 112 0.54 -16.07 0.09
C ASP A 112 2.01 -16.53 0.17
N LYS A 113 2.49 -17.11 -0.93
CA LYS A 113 3.91 -17.47 -1.12
C LYS A 113 4.35 -17.06 -2.52
N SER A 114 5.40 -16.25 -2.59
CA SER A 114 6.00 -15.84 -3.85
C SER A 114 6.74 -17.00 -4.53
N TYR A 115 7.05 -16.82 -5.82
CA TYR A 115 7.86 -17.77 -6.60
C TYR A 115 9.21 -18.06 -5.95
N SER A 116 9.89 -17.03 -5.43
CA SER A 116 11.21 -17.20 -4.82
C SER A 116 11.17 -17.66 -3.36
N GLY A 117 10.00 -18.01 -2.85
CA GLY A 117 9.81 -18.61 -1.54
C GLY A 117 9.63 -17.62 -0.39
N ALA A 118 9.57 -16.32 -0.65
CA ALA A 118 9.12 -15.35 0.35
C ALA A 118 7.65 -15.58 0.71
N PHE A 119 7.27 -15.26 1.94
CA PHE A 119 5.90 -15.38 2.42
C PHE A 119 5.30 -14.02 2.68
N LEU A 120 4.01 -13.91 2.39
CA LEU A 120 3.16 -12.80 2.77
C LEU A 120 2.25 -13.24 3.90
N TYR A 121 2.20 -12.43 4.94
CA TYR A 121 1.39 -12.66 6.11
C TYR A 121 0.57 -11.44 6.49
N ARG A 122 -0.50 -11.70 7.23
CA ARG A 122 -1.17 -10.74 8.08
C ARG A 122 -0.81 -10.99 9.55
N ASN A 123 -0.57 -9.90 10.25
CA ASN A 123 -0.51 -9.81 11.71
C ASN A 123 -1.83 -9.21 12.23
N GLU A 124 -1.94 -8.96 13.52
CA GLU A 124 -3.17 -8.44 14.12
C GLU A 124 -3.76 -7.22 13.37
N PHE A 125 -2.90 -6.24 13.03
CA PHE A 125 -3.28 -5.00 12.36
C PHE A 125 -2.57 -4.75 11.03
N ASP A 126 -1.54 -5.53 10.68
CA ASP A 126 -0.57 -5.17 9.64
C ASP A 126 -0.27 -6.32 8.66
N LEU A 127 0.43 -6.02 7.58
CA LEU A 127 1.02 -6.97 6.65
C LEU A 127 2.52 -7.14 6.95
N ALA A 128 3.01 -8.35 6.75
CA ALA A 128 4.43 -8.66 6.84
C ALA A 128 4.86 -9.51 5.65
N ALA A 129 6.00 -9.18 5.07
CA ALA A 129 6.66 -10.00 4.07
C ALA A 129 8.01 -10.44 4.63
N ASN A 130 8.35 -11.72 4.45
CA ASN A 130 9.66 -12.20 4.85
C ASN A 130 10.26 -13.17 3.84
N LYS A 131 11.59 -13.15 3.74
CA LYS A 131 12.39 -14.12 3.02
C LYS A 131 13.73 -14.30 3.70
N THR A 132 13.91 -15.42 4.38
CA THR A 132 15.17 -15.80 5.04
C THR A 132 15.67 -14.74 6.03
N ARG A 133 16.44 -13.74 5.57
CA ARG A 133 17.00 -12.63 6.38
C ARG A 133 16.40 -11.26 6.05
N GLU A 134 15.50 -11.19 5.08
CA GLU A 134 14.80 -9.96 4.72
C GLU A 134 13.39 -10.03 5.33
N TYR A 135 13.00 -8.96 6.01
CA TYR A 135 11.70 -8.80 6.64
C TYR A 135 11.31 -7.34 6.56
N ALA A 136 10.06 -7.07 6.19
CA ALA A 136 9.47 -5.75 6.32
C ALA A 136 7.97 -5.89 6.61
N THR A 137 7.43 -4.93 7.35
CA THR A 137 5.98 -4.75 7.45
C THR A 137 5.49 -3.69 6.48
N TRP A 138 4.20 -3.62 6.21
CA TRP A 138 3.66 -2.54 5.37
C TRP A 138 3.92 -1.14 5.95
N ILE A 139 3.98 -1.03 7.27
CA ILE A 139 4.32 0.23 7.95
C ILE A 139 5.78 0.66 7.69
N GLU A 140 6.70 -0.30 7.66
CA GLU A 140 8.15 -0.05 7.65
C GLU A 140 8.81 -0.24 6.28
N ASP A 141 8.12 -0.86 5.32
CA ASP A 141 8.67 -1.16 4.01
C ASP A 141 8.90 0.11 3.18
N ASP A 142 10.05 0.16 2.52
CA ASP A 142 10.48 1.27 1.66
C ASP A 142 10.07 1.08 0.19
N GLY A 143 9.14 0.17 -0.08
CA GLY A 143 8.77 -0.27 -1.42
C GLY A 143 9.54 -1.50 -1.90
N THR A 144 10.33 -2.14 -1.01
CA THR A 144 11.04 -3.38 -1.34
C THR A 144 10.07 -4.55 -1.53
N PHE A 145 9.10 -4.71 -0.64
CA PHE A 145 8.15 -5.83 -0.65
C PHE A 145 6.75 -5.43 -1.07
N PHE A 146 6.33 -4.22 -0.74
CA PHE A 146 4.95 -3.76 -0.91
C PHE A 146 4.91 -2.53 -1.80
N LYS A 147 4.00 -2.55 -2.77
CA LYS A 147 3.77 -1.39 -3.64
C LYS A 147 2.51 -0.64 -3.26
N ALA A 148 1.43 -1.35 -2.94
CA ALA A 148 0.17 -0.75 -2.55
C ALA A 148 -0.74 -1.74 -1.84
N VAL A 149 -1.60 -1.21 -0.99
CA VAL A 149 -2.69 -1.96 -0.34
C VAL A 149 -3.99 -1.20 -0.56
N TYR A 150 -5.01 -1.90 -1.02
CA TYR A 150 -6.34 -1.35 -1.22
C TYR A 150 -7.37 -2.15 -0.43
N ARG A 151 -8.40 -1.47 0.07
CA ARG A 151 -9.59 -2.06 0.70
C ARG A 151 -10.80 -1.88 -0.19
N TRP A 152 -11.53 -2.96 -0.42
CA TRP A 152 -12.83 -2.93 -1.06
C TRP A 152 -13.91 -2.65 -0.01
N ASN A 153 -14.53 -1.47 -0.07
CA ASN A 153 -15.45 -0.99 0.98
C ASN A 153 -16.87 -1.57 0.89
N LEU A 154 -17.22 -2.27 -0.20
CA LEU A 154 -18.52 -2.93 -0.32
C LEU A 154 -18.50 -4.38 0.18
N ASP A 155 -19.66 -4.86 0.65
CA ASP A 155 -19.88 -6.27 1.06
C ASP A 155 -20.22 -7.18 -0.14
N THR A 156 -19.70 -6.82 -1.32
CA THR A 156 -19.91 -7.53 -2.57
C THR A 156 -18.64 -8.22 -3.03
N LYS A 157 -18.71 -8.97 -4.12
CA LYS A 157 -17.52 -9.51 -4.78
C LYS A 157 -16.58 -8.37 -5.16
N GLU A 158 -15.32 -8.54 -4.83
CA GLU A 158 -14.25 -7.60 -5.15
C GLU A 158 -14.03 -7.49 -6.66
N PRO A 159 -13.50 -6.35 -7.14
CA PRO A 159 -13.26 -6.16 -8.57
C PRO A 159 -12.23 -7.13 -9.14
N ASP A 160 -12.33 -7.38 -10.44
CA ASP A 160 -11.29 -8.11 -11.17
C ASP A 160 -10.18 -7.14 -11.60
N LEU A 161 -9.03 -7.31 -10.97
CA LEU A 161 -7.90 -6.40 -11.09
C LEU A 161 -6.68 -7.20 -11.56
N ILE A 162 -5.95 -6.61 -12.49
CA ILE A 162 -4.66 -7.09 -12.99
C ILE A 162 -3.59 -6.06 -12.65
N ILE A 163 -2.33 -6.45 -12.81
CA ILE A 163 -1.18 -5.55 -12.65
C ILE A 163 -0.32 -5.59 -13.90
N ASP A 164 0.36 -4.47 -14.19
CA ASP A 164 1.43 -4.44 -15.17
C ASP A 164 2.78 -4.90 -14.57
N ASP A 165 3.82 -5.00 -15.40
CA ASP A 165 5.16 -5.41 -14.96
C ASP A 165 5.78 -4.46 -13.92
N ASN A 166 5.30 -3.22 -13.86
CA ASN A 166 5.72 -2.25 -12.86
C ASN A 166 4.93 -2.40 -11.56
N GLY A 167 3.89 -3.25 -11.50
CA GLY A 167 3.01 -3.43 -10.35
C GLY A 167 1.91 -2.37 -10.23
N ASN A 168 1.59 -1.64 -11.30
CA ASN A 168 0.45 -0.73 -11.30
C ASN A 168 -0.83 -1.51 -11.57
N ILE A 169 -1.88 -1.24 -10.78
CA ILE A 169 -3.18 -1.90 -10.90
C ILE A 169 -3.99 -1.33 -12.07
N LYS A 170 -4.68 -2.22 -12.79
CA LYS A 170 -5.70 -1.90 -13.79
C LYS A 170 -6.91 -2.82 -13.62
N VAL A 171 -8.07 -2.35 -14.08
CA VAL A 171 -9.28 -3.19 -14.15
C VAL A 171 -9.14 -4.15 -15.31
N ASN A 172 -9.40 -5.44 -15.09
CA ASN A 172 -9.30 -6.42 -16.16
C ASN A 172 -10.36 -6.14 -17.24
N GLY A 173 -9.92 -5.98 -18.50
CA GLY A 173 -10.80 -5.70 -19.63
C GLY A 173 -11.05 -4.20 -19.91
N GLU A 174 -10.44 -3.29 -19.15
CA GLU A 174 -10.27 -1.86 -19.52
C GLU A 174 -8.85 -1.60 -20.03
#